data_AF-A0A2C5ZVP0-F1
#
_entry.id   AF-A0A2C5ZVP0-F1
#
_cell.length_a   1.000
_cell.length_b   1.000
_cell.length_c   1.000
_cell.angle_alpha   90.00
_cell.angle_beta   90.00
_cell.angle_gamma   90.00
#
_symmetry.space_group_name_H-M   'P 1'
#
loop_
_entity.id
_entity.type
_entity.pdbx_description
1 polymer ?
#
loop_
_entity_poly.entity_id
_entity_poly.type
_entity_poly.pdbx_seq_one_letter_code
_entity_poly.pdbx_strand_id
1 'polypeptide(L)'
;MSAFRDQFLTIRSVAAGLLVGTVFCAANVYFGLQTGWVSIMSMPASLMGFGLFRLLRRHLSFPFTPVENVLLQSVACGMAIMPLGCGFVGVIPAMNYLLKPEEKGPLSLSTTQLVAWSLGLCYFGVVFAVPL
;
A
#
# COMPACT_ATOMS: atom_id res chain seq x y z
N MET A 1 3.50 -33.76 -5.59
CA MET A 1 3.56 -32.54 -4.75
C MET A 1 4.40 -31.46 -5.44
N SER A 2 4.05 -31.09 -6.68
CA SER A 2 4.78 -30.12 -7.52
C SER A 2 3.86 -29.25 -8.38
N ALA A 3 2.67 -29.73 -8.74
CA ALA A 3 1.70 -28.99 -9.56
C ALA A 3 0.99 -27.80 -8.86
N PHE A 4 1.15 -27.65 -7.54
CA PHE A 4 0.54 -26.53 -6.82
C PHE A 4 1.37 -25.23 -6.94
N ARG A 5 2.65 -25.32 -7.30
CA ARG A 5 3.59 -24.19 -7.19
C ARG A 5 3.45 -23.17 -8.33
N ASP A 6 2.91 -23.55 -9.48
CA ASP A 6 2.91 -22.72 -10.70
C ASP A 6 1.69 -21.78 -10.84
N GLN A 7 0.65 -21.96 -10.02
CA GLN A 7 -0.56 -21.11 -10.05
C GLN A 7 -0.59 -20.01 -8.97
N PHE A 8 0.37 -20.01 -8.03
CA PHE A 8 0.36 -19.03 -6.93
C PHE A 8 0.86 -17.64 -7.30
N LEU A 9 1.69 -17.51 -8.35
CA LEU A 9 2.35 -16.25 -8.71
C LEU A 9 1.96 -15.84 -10.14
N THR A 10 0.69 -15.48 -10.33
CA THR A 10 0.24 -14.92 -11.61
C THR A 10 0.60 -13.44 -11.69
N ILE A 11 1.44 -13.08 -12.66
CA ILE A 11 1.83 -11.67 -12.95
C ILE A 11 0.60 -10.76 -13.10
N ARG A 12 -0.50 -11.28 -13.67
CA ARG A 12 -1.76 -10.56 -13.85
C ARG A 12 -2.41 -10.16 -12.52
N SER A 13 -2.47 -11.08 -11.56
CA SER A 13 -3.02 -10.83 -10.22
C SER A 13 -2.16 -9.85 -9.43
N VAL A 14 -0.85 -9.94 -9.59
CA VAL A 14 0.10 -8.96 -9.03
C VAL A 14 -0.12 -7.59 -9.64
N ALA A 15 -0.19 -7.48 -10.97
CA ALA A 15 -0.43 -6.20 -11.65
C ALA A 15 -1.79 -5.57 -11.25
N ALA A 16 -2.86 -6.38 -11.20
CA ALA A 16 -4.16 -5.92 -10.72
C ALA A 16 -4.12 -5.51 -9.24
N GLY A 17 -3.40 -6.26 -8.39
CA GLY A 17 -3.20 -5.93 -6.99
C GLY A 17 -2.39 -4.65 -6.78
N LEU A 18 -1.39 -4.39 -7.64
CA LEU A 18 -0.64 -3.14 -7.64
C LEU A 18 -1.52 -1.95 -8.06
N LEU A 19 -2.37 -2.11 -9.08
CA LEU A 19 -3.29 -1.05 -9.51
C LEU A 19 -4.29 -0.70 -8.40
N VAL A 20 -4.95 -1.71 -7.83
CA VAL A 20 -5.90 -1.52 -6.72
C VAL A 20 -5.18 -0.99 -5.47
N GLY A 21 -4.03 -1.55 -5.14
CA GLY A 21 -3.22 -1.15 -4.00
C GLY A 21 -2.70 0.28 -4.10
N THR A 22 -2.44 0.80 -5.31
CA THR A 22 -2.02 2.20 -5.51
C THR A 22 -3.16 3.16 -5.13
N VAL A 23 -4.39 2.83 -5.52
CA VAL A 23 -5.58 3.63 -5.16
C VAL A 23 -5.78 3.62 -3.64
N PHE A 24 -5.63 2.45 -3.00
CA PHE A 24 -5.77 2.33 -1.54
C PHE A 24 -4.64 3.03 -0.80
N CYS A 25 -3.41 2.97 -1.31
CA CYS A 25 -2.27 3.70 -0.78
C CYS A 25 -2.54 5.21 -0.82
N ALA A 26 -3.00 5.76 -1.94
CA ALA A 26 -3.36 7.18 -2.06
C ALA A 26 -4.48 7.57 -1.08
N ALA A 27 -5.53 6.73 -0.96
CA ALA A 27 -6.60 6.95 0.00
C ALA A 27 -6.07 6.94 1.45
N ASN A 28 -5.21 5.99 1.81
CA ASN A 28 -4.63 5.89 3.15
C ASN A 28 -3.61 6.99 3.45
N VAL A 29 -2.88 7.53 2.46
CA VAL A 29 -2.08 8.75 2.63
C VAL A 29 -3.00 9.92 2.98
N TYR A 30 -4.08 10.12 2.22
CA TYR A 30 -5.02 11.22 2.46
C TYR A 30 -5.70 11.10 3.83
N PHE A 31 -6.32 9.95 4.12
CA PHE A 31 -6.99 9.70 5.40
C PHE A 31 -6.00 9.71 6.57
N GLY A 32 -4.79 9.21 6.36
CA GLY A 32 -3.77 9.17 7.39
C GLY A 32 -3.18 10.54 7.71
N LEU A 33 -3.07 11.44 6.74
CA LEU A 33 -2.70 12.83 6.99
C LEU A 33 -3.79 13.59 7.76
N GLN A 34 -5.06 13.27 7.51
CA GLN A 34 -6.18 13.96 8.13
C GLN A 34 -6.56 13.42 9.52
N THR A 35 -6.53 12.09 9.70
CA THR A 35 -7.02 11.41 10.91
C THR A 35 -5.93 10.72 11.72
N GLY A 36 -4.73 10.56 11.15
CA GLY A 36 -3.66 9.78 11.78
C GLY A 36 -3.88 8.27 11.77
N TRP A 37 -4.94 7.78 11.12
CA TRP A 37 -5.33 6.37 11.11
C TRP A 37 -5.26 5.75 9.72
N VAL A 38 -4.88 4.47 9.64
CA VAL A 38 -4.81 3.69 8.40
C VAL A 38 -5.56 2.38 8.58
N SER A 39 -6.29 1.98 7.54
CA SER A 39 -6.95 0.68 7.47
C SER A 39 -6.24 -0.24 6.48
N ILE A 40 -6.19 -1.53 6.80
CA ILE A 40 -5.59 -2.58 5.95
C ILE A 40 -6.47 -2.85 4.71
N MET A 41 -7.74 -2.39 4.70
CA MET A 41 -8.66 -2.46 3.55
C MET A 41 -8.79 -3.86 2.91
N SER A 42 -8.69 -4.93 3.71
CA SER A 42 -8.66 -6.32 3.23
C SER A 42 -9.99 -6.80 2.63
N MET A 43 -11.12 -6.46 3.25
CA MET A 43 -12.46 -6.79 2.73
C MET A 43 -12.76 -6.04 1.40
N PRO A 44 -12.54 -4.71 1.29
CA PRO A 44 -12.60 -4.00 0.02
C PRO A 44 -11.68 -4.58 -1.07
N ALA A 45 -10.45 -4.97 -0.72
CA ALA A 45 -9.52 -5.58 -1.66
C ALA A 45 -10.05 -6.91 -2.23
N SER A 46 -10.62 -7.77 -1.37
CA SER A 46 -11.20 -9.05 -1.79
C SER A 46 -12.41 -8.87 -2.72
N LEU A 47 -13.28 -7.89 -2.41
CA LEU A 47 -14.44 -7.51 -3.22
C LEU A 47 -14.02 -6.92 -4.57
N MET A 48 -13.02 -6.04 -4.58
CA MET A 48 -12.47 -5.44 -5.80
C MET A 48 -11.82 -6.49 -6.69
N GLY A 49 -11.07 -7.44 -6.12
CA GLY A 49 -10.51 -8.56 -6.87
C GLY A 49 -11.60 -9.45 -7.50
N PHE A 50 -12.64 -9.81 -6.74
CA PHE A 50 -13.80 -10.53 -7.30
C PHE A 50 -14.55 -9.72 -8.38
N GLY A 51 -14.71 -8.41 -8.17
CA GLY A 51 -15.32 -7.49 -9.13
C GLY A 51 -14.53 -7.38 -10.43
N LEU A 52 -13.21 -7.24 -10.35
CA LEU A 52 -12.29 -7.28 -11.48
C LEU A 52 -12.41 -8.59 -12.25
N PHE A 53 -12.49 -9.74 -11.56
CA PHE A 53 -12.68 -11.04 -12.21
C PHE A 53 -14.02 -11.14 -12.93
N ARG A 54 -15.10 -10.60 -12.36
CA ARG A 54 -16.42 -10.57 -12.99
C ARG A 54 -16.44 -9.67 -14.23
N LEU A 55 -15.76 -8.53 -14.18
CA LEU A 55 -15.74 -7.53 -15.24
C LEU A 55 -14.82 -7.92 -16.40
N LEU A 56 -13.66 -8.51 -16.09
CA LEU A 56 -12.71 -9.04 -17.07
C LEU A 56 -13.07 -10.44 -17.59
N ARG A 57 -14.12 -11.09 -17.07
CA ARG A 57 -14.63 -12.38 -17.58
C ARG A 57 -14.96 -12.35 -19.07
N ARG A 58 -15.31 -11.18 -19.64
CA ARG A 58 -15.54 -11.01 -21.09
C ARG A 58 -14.26 -10.93 -21.93
N HIS A 59 -13.13 -10.55 -21.32
CA HIS A 59 -11.88 -10.29 -22.02
C HIS A 59 -10.77 -11.33 -21.71
N LEU A 60 -10.97 -12.19 -20.71
CA LEU A 60 -10.05 -13.28 -20.39
C LEU A 60 -10.68 -14.63 -20.72
N SER A 61 -10.02 -15.40 -21.60
CA SER A 61 -10.37 -16.78 -21.95
C SER A 61 -10.17 -17.79 -20.81
N PHE A 62 -9.57 -17.39 -19.68
CA PHE A 62 -9.31 -18.26 -18.53
C PHE A 62 -9.96 -17.71 -17.25
N PRO A 63 -10.63 -18.56 -16.44
CA PRO A 63 -11.24 -18.13 -15.19
C PRO A 63 -10.17 -17.82 -14.16
N PHE A 64 -10.20 -16.60 -13.61
CA PHE A 64 -9.39 -16.27 -12.44
C PHE A 64 -9.82 -17.10 -11.23
N THR A 65 -8.85 -17.68 -10.54
CA THR A 65 -9.09 -18.60 -9.43
C THR A 65 -9.19 -17.87 -8.07
N PRO A 66 -9.84 -18.46 -7.06
CA PRO A 66 -9.85 -17.88 -5.70
C PRO A 66 -8.45 -17.64 -5.13
N VAL A 67 -7.47 -18.46 -5.51
CA VAL A 67 -6.05 -18.31 -5.10
C VAL A 67 -5.46 -17.00 -5.63
N GLU A 68 -5.79 -16.64 -6.86
CA GLU A 68 -5.40 -15.36 -7.46
C GLU A 68 -6.07 -14.16 -6.80
N ASN A 69 -7.31 -14.31 -6.30
CA ASN A 69 -7.97 -13.27 -5.51
C ASN A 69 -7.21 -12.98 -4.21
N VAL A 70 -6.80 -14.05 -3.52
CA VAL A 70 -6.04 -13.94 -2.28
C VAL A 70 -4.68 -13.31 -2.56
N LEU A 71 -4.01 -13.69 -3.64
CA LEU A 71 -2.74 -13.05 -4.04
C LEU A 71 -2.91 -11.55 -4.31
N LEU A 72 -3.92 -11.19 -5.12
CA LEU A 72 -4.25 -9.79 -5.41
C LEU A 72 -4.53 -9.01 -4.13
N GLN A 73 -5.35 -9.58 -3.24
CA GLN A 73 -5.70 -8.99 -1.96
C GLN A 73 -4.46 -8.77 -1.09
N SER A 74 -3.57 -9.75 -0.98
CA SER A 74 -2.33 -9.62 -0.20
C SER A 74 -1.43 -8.50 -0.74
N VAL A 75 -1.25 -8.42 -2.06
CA VAL A 75 -0.47 -7.35 -2.71
C VAL A 75 -1.11 -5.98 -2.46
N ALA A 76 -2.42 -5.88 -2.66
CA ALA A 76 -3.17 -4.64 -2.45
C ALA A 76 -3.12 -4.17 -0.98
N CYS A 77 -3.32 -5.08 -0.03
CA CYS A 77 -3.22 -4.78 1.41
C CYS A 77 -1.81 -4.32 1.79
N GLY A 78 -0.76 -4.98 1.28
CA GLY A 78 0.62 -4.58 1.53
C GLY A 78 0.93 -3.17 1.05
N MET A 79 0.44 -2.81 -0.14
CA MET A 79 0.56 -1.44 -0.65
C MET A 79 -0.28 -0.44 0.15
N ALA A 80 -1.46 -0.84 0.62
CA ALA A 80 -2.34 0.01 1.40
C ALA A 80 -1.71 0.44 2.74
N ILE A 81 -0.90 -0.41 3.38
CA ILE A 81 -0.21 -0.09 4.65
C ILE A 81 1.14 0.60 4.47
N MET A 82 1.69 0.63 3.26
CA MET A 82 2.99 1.26 2.97
C MET A 82 3.11 2.73 3.47
N PRO A 83 2.07 3.58 3.41
CA PRO A 83 2.11 4.94 3.97
C PRO A 83 2.44 5.01 5.46
N LEU A 84 2.04 3.99 6.26
CA LEU A 84 2.44 3.89 7.66
C LEU A 84 3.94 3.65 7.79
N GLY A 85 4.48 2.71 7.00
CA GLY A 85 5.91 2.39 7.01
C GLY A 85 6.78 3.56 6.56
N CYS A 86 6.29 4.37 5.62
CA CYS A 86 6.96 5.61 5.20
C CYS A 86 6.81 6.75 6.22
N GLY A 87 6.10 6.57 7.34
CA GLY A 87 5.85 7.61 8.35
C GLY A 87 4.91 8.73 7.90
N PHE A 88 4.35 8.68 6.69
CA PHE A 88 3.46 9.73 6.19
C PHE A 88 2.21 9.88 7.06
N VAL A 89 1.77 8.78 7.66
CA VAL A 89 0.64 8.77 8.58
C VAL A 89 1.14 8.83 10.02
N GLY A 90 0.61 9.77 10.81
CA GLY A 90 0.96 9.96 12.22
C GLY A 90 2.19 10.84 12.44
N VAL A 91 3.36 10.52 11.86
CA VAL A 91 4.62 11.25 12.15
C VAL A 91 4.62 12.66 11.55
N ILE A 92 4.33 12.78 10.25
CA ILE A 92 4.27 14.10 9.58
C ILE A 92 3.21 15.03 10.22
N PRO A 93 1.96 14.58 10.46
CA PRO A 93 0.98 15.39 11.19
C PRO A 93 1.42 15.77 12.61
N ALA A 94 2.01 14.84 13.37
CA ALA A 94 2.49 15.11 14.73
C ALA A 94 3.61 16.15 14.76
N MET A 95 4.58 16.06 13.85
CA MET A 95 5.64 17.06 13.71
C MET A 95 5.07 18.43 13.34
N ASN A 96 4.10 18.48 12.41
CA ASN A 96 3.48 19.73 12.03
C ASN A 96 2.66 20.39 13.16
N TYR A 97 2.10 19.57 14.07
CA TYR A 97 1.35 20.05 15.23
C TYR A 97 2.25 20.45 16.43
N LEU A 98 3.36 19.73 16.64
CA LEU A 98 4.24 19.92 17.79
C LEU A 98 5.34 20.97 17.58
N LEU A 99 5.78 21.22 16.34
CA LEU A 99 6.86 22.18 16.08
C LEU A 99 6.36 23.62 16.20
N LYS A 100 7.02 24.40 17.07
CA LYS A 100 6.80 25.85 17.17
C LYS A 100 7.49 26.58 16.00
N PRO A 101 7.06 27.82 15.65
CA PRO A 101 7.70 28.61 14.59
C PRO A 101 9.20 28.83 14.77
N GLU A 102 9.64 28.87 16.03
CA GLU A 102 11.03 29.01 16.48
C GLU A 102 11.89 27.78 16.12
N GLU A 103 11.26 26.62 15.95
CA GLU A 103 11.90 25.33 15.65
C GLU A 103 11.73 24.92 14.18
N LYS A 104 11.36 25.87 13.30
CA LYS A 104 10.99 25.67 11.88
C LYS A 104 9.61 25.04 11.64
N GLY A 105 8.64 25.27 12.53
CA GLY A 105 7.23 24.97 12.25
C GLY A 105 6.56 26.07 11.41
N PRO A 106 5.64 25.75 10.47
CA PRO A 106 5.22 24.42 10.01
C PRO A 106 6.17 23.83 8.96
N LEU A 107 6.31 22.51 8.93
CA LEU A 107 7.15 21.79 7.97
C LEU A 107 6.57 21.90 6.56
N SER A 108 7.02 22.90 5.79
CA SER A 108 6.77 23.04 4.35
C SER A 108 7.68 22.09 3.55
N LEU A 109 7.53 20.79 3.77
CA LEU A 109 8.28 19.78 3.00
C LEU A 109 7.74 19.75 1.56
N SER A 110 8.60 20.09 0.60
CA SER A 110 8.31 19.91 -0.82
C SER A 110 8.10 18.42 -1.14
N THR A 111 7.29 18.11 -2.15
CA THR A 111 7.03 16.74 -2.62
C THR A 111 8.33 15.94 -2.85
N THR A 112 9.39 16.59 -3.35
CA THR A 112 10.71 15.98 -3.53
C THR A 112 11.41 15.62 -2.22
N GLN A 113 11.23 16.42 -1.16
CA GLN A 113 11.77 16.12 0.17
C GLN A 113 11.01 14.97 0.82
N LEU A 114 9.69 14.89 0.63
CA LEU A 114 8.87 13.76 1.09
C LEU A 114 9.27 12.45 0.40
N VAL A 115 9.60 12.50 -0.89
CA VAL A 115 10.12 11.33 -1.64
C VAL A 115 11.52 10.93 -1.14
N ALA A 116 12.42 11.88 -0.92
CA ALA A 116 13.75 11.56 -0.37
C ALA A 116 13.65 10.97 1.05
N TRP A 117 12.71 11.46 1.86
CA TRP A 117 12.43 10.97 3.19
C TRP A 117 11.85 9.55 3.19
N SER A 118 10.86 9.27 2.33
CA SER A 118 10.32 7.92 2.21
C SER A 118 11.34 6.93 1.67
N LEU A 119 12.18 7.32 0.70
CA LEU A 119 13.29 6.48 0.22
C LEU A 119 14.29 6.17 1.35
N GLY A 120 14.63 7.17 2.17
CA GLY A 120 15.48 6.97 3.34
C GLY A 120 14.86 5.99 4.35
N LEU A 121 13.60 6.19 4.71
CA LEU A 121 12.89 5.29 5.64
C LEU A 121 12.70 3.89 5.08
N CYS A 122 12.37 3.73 3.80
CA CYS A 122 12.25 2.41 3.18
C CYS A 122 13.61 1.68 3.14
N TYR A 123 14.70 2.38 2.85
CA TYR A 123 16.03 1.77 2.79
C TYR A 123 16.55 1.41 4.19
N PHE A 124 16.61 2.39 5.11
CA PHE A 124 17.13 2.16 6.45
C PHE A 124 16.17 1.31 7.30
N GLY A 125 14.86 1.50 7.16
CA GLY A 125 13.85 0.74 7.90
C GLY A 125 13.94 -0.76 7.63
N VAL A 126 14.12 -1.18 6.38
CA VAL A 126 14.30 -2.60 6.05
C VAL A 126 15.60 -3.16 6.64
N VAL A 127 16.68 -2.39 6.64
CA VAL A 127 17.98 -2.81 7.20
C VAL A 127 17.93 -2.97 8.72
N PHE A 128 17.21 -2.10 9.43
CA PHE A 128 17.07 -2.17 10.89
C PHE A 128 15.90 -3.04 11.37
N ALA A 129 14.92 -3.36 10.52
CA ALA A 129 13.81 -4.25 10.88
C ALA A 129 14.18 -5.74 10.84
N VAL A 130 15.15 -6.14 10.02
CA VAL A 130 15.58 -7.55 9.92
C VAL A 130 16.33 -8.06 11.17
N PRO A 131 17.14 -7.26 11.88
CA PRO A 131 17.85 -7.69 13.09
C PRO A 131 17.04 -7.56 14.40
N LEU A 132 15.83 -6.99 14.37
CA LEU A 132 14.98 -6.69 15.54
C LEU A 132 13.85 -7.72 15.67
#